data_AF-A0A2S9FET4-F1
#
_entry.id   AF-A0A2S9FET4-F1
#
_cell.length_a   1.000
_cell.length_b   1.000
_cell.length_c   1.000
_cell.angle_alpha   90.00
_cell.angle_beta   90.00
_cell.angle_gamma   90.00
#
_symmetry.space_group_name_H-M   'P 1'
#
loop_
_entity.id
_entity.type
_entity.pdbx_description
1 polymer ?
#
loop_
_entity_poly.entity_id
_entity_poly.type
_entity_poly.pdbx_seq_one_letter_code
_entity_poly.pdbx_strand_id
1 'polypeptide(L)'
;ARSMQFLAERLARMRSFRRLINRLLTARQVPIPKAKIHDYRQDLRLSSGAELADIVGASVRFTLPRGLGASDAQALFVAGAEEMPCARWSGAALARSLPNGTDRLAIGMRHDWPLRFPDLFARVVDAWFSNADLPPEIVDRTSQSVRPPVGVRDRRRGRSHR
;
A
#
# COMPACT_ATOMS: atom_id res chain seq x y z
N ALA A 1 20.61 5.54 -15.15
CA ALA A 1 19.96 5.45 -13.82
C ALA A 1 19.97 6.79 -13.05
N ARG A 2 21.12 7.46 -12.87
CA ARG A 2 21.23 8.76 -12.16
C ARG A 2 20.38 9.90 -12.75
N SER A 3 20.14 9.91 -14.06
CA SER A 3 19.40 10.98 -14.75
C SER A 3 17.89 10.97 -14.48
N MET A 4 17.28 9.80 -14.25
CA MET A 4 15.87 9.70 -13.84
C MET A 4 15.67 10.06 -12.37
N GLN A 5 16.66 9.80 -11.52
CA GLN A 5 16.66 10.18 -10.09
C GLN A 5 16.66 11.71 -9.92
N PHE A 6 17.49 12.41 -10.70
CA PHE A 6 17.51 13.88 -10.74
C PHE A 6 16.18 14.49 -11.22
N LEU A 7 15.53 13.85 -12.19
CA LEU A 7 14.26 14.31 -12.73
C LEU A 7 13.13 14.13 -11.71
N ALA A 8 13.09 13.00 -11.00
CA ALA A 8 12.14 12.76 -9.92
C ALA A 8 12.30 13.77 -8.76
N GLU A 9 13.53 14.13 -8.40
CA GLU A 9 13.81 15.15 -7.38
C GLU A 9 13.42 16.58 -7.79
N ARG A 10 13.58 16.92 -9.08
CA ARG A 10 13.11 18.20 -9.63
C ARG A 10 11.59 18.26 -9.67
N LEU A 11 10.95 17.16 -10.06
CA LEU A 11 9.49 17.05 -10.08
C LEU A 11 8.91 17.09 -8.66
N ALA A 12 9.58 16.46 -7.68
CA ALA A 12 9.17 16.49 -6.28
C ALA A 12 9.16 17.91 -5.68
N ARG A 13 10.09 18.77 -6.13
CA ARG A 13 10.19 20.18 -5.72
C ARG A 13 9.20 21.11 -6.45
N MET A 14 8.48 20.63 -7.47
CA MET A 14 7.50 21.47 -8.17
C MET A 14 6.24 21.70 -7.32
N ARG A 15 5.77 22.96 -7.32
CA ARG A 15 4.58 23.41 -6.59
C ARG A 15 3.29 22.67 -7.00
N SER A 16 3.26 22.07 -8.19
CA SER A 16 2.18 21.20 -8.69
C SER A 16 2.24 19.80 -8.09
N PHE A 17 3.44 19.21 -7.95
CA PHE A 17 3.65 17.95 -7.26
C PHE A 17 3.30 18.07 -5.78
N ARG A 18 3.76 19.14 -5.10
CA ARG A 18 3.37 19.44 -3.71
C ARG A 18 1.85 19.57 -3.56
N ARG A 19 1.17 20.24 -4.50
CA ARG A 19 -0.30 20.33 -4.52
C ARG A 19 -0.99 18.99 -4.77
N LEU A 20 -0.44 18.15 -5.65
CA LEU A 20 -0.95 16.81 -5.94
C LEU A 20 -0.78 15.89 -4.73
N ILE A 21 0.40 15.84 -4.12
CA ILE A 21 0.68 15.06 -2.91
C ILE A 21 -0.19 15.53 -1.75
N ASN A 22 -0.30 16.84 -1.50
CA ASN A 22 -1.21 17.35 -0.48
C ASN A 22 -2.66 16.97 -0.76
N ARG A 23 -3.12 17.01 -2.03
CA ARG A 23 -4.46 16.53 -2.39
C ARG A 23 -4.63 15.03 -2.15
N LEU A 24 -3.63 14.21 -2.49
CA LEU A 24 -3.68 12.75 -2.30
C LEU A 24 -3.66 12.37 -0.82
N LEU A 25 -2.85 13.05 0.00
CA LEU A 25 -2.82 12.85 1.45
C LEU A 25 -4.09 13.37 2.14
N THR A 26 -4.66 14.48 1.65
CA THR A 26 -5.95 15.00 2.17
C THR A 26 -7.13 14.12 1.73
N ALA A 27 -7.07 13.52 0.54
CA ALA A 27 -8.06 12.57 0.03
C ALA A 27 -7.95 11.17 0.69
N ARG A 28 -6.81 10.86 1.31
CA ARG A 28 -6.67 9.80 2.32
C ARG A 28 -7.29 10.32 3.63
N GLN A 29 -8.60 10.49 3.61
CA GLN A 29 -9.39 10.89 4.77
C GLN A 29 -9.19 9.84 5.88
N VAL A 30 -8.28 10.11 6.82
CA VAL A 30 -8.31 9.45 8.13
C VAL A 30 -9.58 9.96 8.80
N PRO A 31 -10.51 9.10 9.27
CA PRO A 31 -11.63 9.54 10.07
C PRO A 31 -11.04 10.00 11.39
N ILE A 32 -10.83 11.29 11.50
CA ILE A 32 -10.25 11.86 12.71
C ILE A 32 -11.42 12.21 13.61
N PRO A 33 -11.48 11.61 14.82
CA PRO A 33 -12.49 12.00 15.80
C PRO A 33 -12.51 13.52 15.93
N LYS A 34 -13.69 14.14 15.97
CA LYS A 34 -13.82 15.61 15.96
C LYS A 34 -12.96 16.28 17.05
N ALA A 35 -12.82 15.63 18.19
CA ALA A 35 -11.99 16.05 19.32
C ALA A 35 -10.48 16.13 19.00
N LYS A 36 -10.00 15.41 17.97
CA LYS A 36 -8.58 15.33 17.57
C LYS A 36 -8.28 16.11 16.29
N ILE A 37 -9.26 16.79 15.70
CA ILE A 37 -9.06 17.56 14.45
C ILE A 37 -8.07 18.71 14.64
N HIS A 38 -8.05 19.35 15.81
CA HIS A 38 -7.09 20.43 16.09
C HIS A 38 -5.66 19.89 16.16
N ASP A 39 -5.43 18.84 16.95
CA ASP A 39 -4.14 18.15 17.07
C ASP A 39 -3.66 17.67 15.70
N TYR A 40 -4.52 17.00 14.94
CA TYR A 40 -4.18 16.56 13.59
C TYR A 40 -3.82 17.70 12.65
N ARG A 41 -4.54 18.83 12.70
CA ARG A 41 -4.22 20.00 11.87
C ARG A 41 -2.88 20.60 12.27
N GLN A 42 -2.54 20.58 13.56
CA GLN A 42 -1.24 20.99 14.06
C GLN A 42 -0.14 20.04 13.57
N ASP A 43 -0.34 18.73 13.66
CA ASP A 43 0.60 17.71 13.18
C ASP A 43 0.78 17.77 11.65
N LEU A 44 -0.31 17.97 10.91
CA LEU A 44 -0.26 18.21 9.48
C LEU A 44 0.47 19.51 9.15
N ARG A 45 0.28 20.58 9.92
CA ARG A 45 0.99 21.85 9.71
C ARG A 45 2.49 21.68 9.91
N LEU A 46 2.89 21.00 10.98
CA LEU A 46 4.28 20.64 11.27
C LEU A 46 4.87 19.76 10.17
N SER A 47 4.07 18.84 9.62
CA SER A 47 4.47 17.99 8.51
C SER A 47 4.43 18.71 7.15
N SER A 48 3.66 19.79 6.97
CA SER A 48 3.37 20.38 5.65
C SER A 48 4.46 21.29 5.08
N GLY A 49 5.73 20.88 5.18
CA GLY A 49 6.89 21.58 4.66
C GLY A 49 7.47 21.01 3.36
N ALA A 50 8.69 21.42 3.04
CA ALA A 50 9.55 20.72 2.09
C ALA A 50 9.87 19.29 2.57
N GLU A 51 9.91 19.08 3.89
CA GLU A 51 10.15 17.78 4.53
C GLU A 51 9.13 16.70 4.15
N LEU A 52 7.84 17.02 4.02
CA LEU A 52 6.87 16.03 3.53
C LEU A 52 7.11 15.67 2.06
N ALA A 53 7.57 16.60 1.24
CA ALA A 53 7.95 16.28 -0.14
C ALA A 53 9.23 15.43 -0.17
N ASP A 54 10.15 15.62 0.77
CA ASP A 54 11.34 14.80 0.93
C ASP A 54 11.03 13.40 1.47
N ILE A 55 10.11 13.28 2.44
CA ILE A 55 9.60 12.00 2.96
C ILE A 55 8.89 11.25 1.83
N VAL A 56 7.93 11.89 1.16
CA VAL A 56 7.22 11.28 0.04
C VAL A 56 8.19 10.93 -1.08
N GLY A 57 9.14 11.81 -1.38
CA GLY A 57 10.24 11.59 -2.33
C GLY A 57 11.10 10.38 -1.97
N ALA A 58 11.46 10.22 -0.70
CA ALA A 58 12.19 9.07 -0.20
C ALA A 58 11.34 7.78 -0.26
N SER A 59 10.06 7.85 0.10
CA SER A 59 9.13 6.73 0.03
C SER A 59 8.88 6.26 -1.41
N VAL A 60 8.77 7.15 -2.39
CA VAL A 60 8.63 6.76 -3.81
C VAL A 60 9.95 6.27 -4.42
N ARG A 61 11.09 6.56 -3.80
CA ARG A 61 12.40 5.99 -4.16
C ARG A 61 12.65 4.63 -3.53
N PHE A 62 11.63 3.99 -2.95
CA PHE A 62 11.77 2.65 -2.40
C PHE A 62 12.44 1.69 -3.39
N THR A 63 13.50 1.06 -2.92
CA THR A 63 14.20 -0.04 -3.59
C THR A 63 14.35 -1.16 -2.60
N LEU A 64 14.25 -2.41 -3.06
CA LEU A 64 14.49 -3.56 -2.21
C LEU A 64 15.90 -3.48 -1.59
N PRO A 65 16.02 -3.53 -0.25
CA PRO A 65 17.31 -3.60 0.42
C PRO A 65 18.11 -4.80 -0.08
N ARG A 66 19.41 -4.61 -0.31
CA ARG A 66 20.32 -5.72 -0.64
C ARG A 66 20.48 -6.62 0.59
N GLY A 67 20.63 -7.92 0.36
CA GLY A 67 20.91 -8.89 1.44
C GLY A 67 19.69 -9.39 2.20
N LEU A 68 18.45 -8.98 1.85
CA LEU A 68 17.24 -9.52 2.47
C LEU A 68 17.14 -11.05 2.37
N GLY A 69 17.66 -11.64 1.29
CA GLY A 69 17.67 -13.09 1.11
C GLY A 69 18.57 -13.85 2.10
N ALA A 70 19.43 -13.16 2.85
CA ALA A 70 20.29 -13.75 3.88
C ALA A 70 19.70 -13.61 5.30
N SER A 71 18.54 -12.98 5.44
CA SER A 71 17.88 -12.77 6.73
C SER A 71 16.84 -13.86 6.98
N ASP A 72 17.00 -14.63 8.05
CA ASP A 72 16.02 -15.65 8.44
C ASP A 72 14.83 -15.09 9.23
N ALA A 73 14.75 -13.77 9.40
CA ALA A 73 13.65 -13.11 10.10
C ALA A 73 12.28 -13.46 9.47
N GLN A 74 11.35 -13.87 10.32
CA GLN A 74 9.95 -13.99 9.95
C GLN A 74 9.34 -12.59 9.85
N ALA A 75 8.75 -12.27 8.71
CA ALA A 75 8.15 -10.96 8.48
C ALA A 75 6.79 -11.08 7.82
N LEU A 76 5.77 -10.50 8.45
CA LEU A 76 4.44 -10.36 7.90
C LEU A 76 4.24 -8.95 7.34
N PHE A 77 3.91 -8.87 6.06
CA PHE A 77 3.55 -7.64 5.37
C PHE A 77 2.04 -7.65 5.10
N VAL A 78 1.31 -6.68 5.66
CA VAL A 78 -0.14 -6.55 5.47
C VAL A 78 -0.46 -5.19 4.86
N ALA A 79 -1.02 -5.20 3.66
CA ALA A 79 -1.55 -4.00 3.01
C ALA A 79 -3.07 -4.05 2.94
N GLY A 80 -3.73 -2.91 3.04
CA GLY A 80 -5.15 -2.81 2.70
C GLY A 80 -5.39 -3.17 1.23
N ALA A 81 -6.44 -3.96 0.95
CA ALA A 81 -6.81 -4.36 -0.40
C ALA A 81 -7.12 -3.16 -1.32
N GLU A 82 -7.60 -2.06 -0.74
CA GLU A 82 -7.94 -0.80 -1.42
C GLU A 82 -6.79 0.22 -1.40
N GLU A 83 -5.60 -0.19 -0.95
CA GLU A 83 -4.42 0.65 -1.05
C GLU A 83 -3.95 0.84 -2.50
N MET A 84 -3.20 1.93 -2.70
CA MET A 84 -2.54 2.17 -3.98
C MET A 84 -1.73 0.94 -4.39
N PRO A 85 -1.73 0.58 -5.69
CA PRO A 85 -0.99 -0.59 -6.15
C PRO A 85 0.45 -0.61 -5.65
N CYS A 86 1.18 0.52 -5.70
CA CYS A 86 2.57 0.59 -5.25
C CYS A 86 2.80 0.09 -3.82
N ALA A 87 1.89 0.35 -2.88
CA ALA A 87 2.00 -0.15 -1.50
C ALA A 87 1.86 -1.68 -1.47
N ARG A 88 0.82 -2.22 -2.13
CA ARG A 88 0.59 -3.67 -2.25
C ARG A 88 1.73 -4.39 -2.97
N TRP A 89 2.27 -3.78 -4.03
CA TRP A 89 3.41 -4.31 -4.77
C TRP A 89 4.69 -4.31 -3.92
N SER A 90 4.88 -3.30 -3.07
CA SER A 90 6.05 -3.21 -2.18
C SER A 90 6.03 -4.29 -1.11
N GLY A 91 4.88 -4.51 -0.44
CA GLY A 91 4.72 -5.61 0.53
C GLY A 91 5.02 -6.98 -0.09
N ALA A 92 4.42 -7.28 -1.24
CA ALA A 92 4.67 -8.51 -1.99
C ALA A 92 6.13 -8.66 -2.47
N ALA A 93 6.81 -7.56 -2.78
CA ALA A 93 8.22 -7.59 -3.18
C ALA A 93 9.14 -7.87 -1.98
N LEU A 94 8.84 -7.27 -0.82
CA LEU A 94 9.58 -7.50 0.42
C LEU A 94 9.41 -8.95 0.90
N ALA A 95 8.18 -9.46 0.93
CA ALA A 95 7.90 -10.84 1.32
C ALA A 95 8.67 -11.84 0.45
N ARG A 96 8.66 -11.67 -0.88
CA ARG A 96 9.42 -12.53 -1.81
C ARG A 96 10.94 -12.43 -1.70
N SER A 97 11.44 -11.35 -1.10
CA SER A 97 12.88 -11.13 -0.93
C SER A 97 13.42 -11.75 0.36
N LEU A 98 12.54 -12.21 1.25
CA LEU A 98 12.87 -12.86 2.52
C LEU A 98 12.54 -14.36 2.42
N PRO A 99 13.43 -15.26 2.91
CA PRO A 99 13.14 -16.69 2.99
C PRO A 99 11.84 -17.01 3.74
N ASN A 100 11.59 -16.27 4.83
CA ASN A 100 10.44 -16.44 5.72
C ASN A 100 9.46 -15.25 5.64
N GLY A 101 9.39 -14.60 4.48
CA GLY A 101 8.51 -13.45 4.24
C GLY A 101 7.10 -13.86 3.86
N THR A 102 6.11 -13.23 4.49
CA THR A 102 4.68 -13.50 4.30
C THR A 102 3.96 -12.23 3.87
N ASP A 103 3.18 -12.27 2.79
CA ASP A 103 2.36 -11.15 2.29
C ASP A 103 0.87 -11.46 2.41
N ARG A 104 0.08 -10.49 2.89
CA ARG A 104 -1.36 -10.60 3.09
C ARG A 104 -2.09 -9.31 2.73
N LEU A 105 -3.39 -9.43 2.49
CA LEU A 105 -4.28 -8.30 2.23
C LEU A 105 -5.38 -8.20 3.28
N ALA A 106 -5.59 -7.00 3.81
CA ALA A 106 -6.76 -6.68 4.61
C ALA A 106 -7.94 -6.30 3.69
N ILE A 107 -8.98 -7.14 3.64
CA ILE A 107 -10.09 -6.99 2.69
C ILE A 107 -10.96 -5.76 3.00
N GLY A 108 -11.32 -5.00 1.96
CA GLY A 108 -12.17 -3.80 2.10
C GLY A 108 -11.50 -2.64 2.84
N MET A 109 -10.17 -2.69 2.99
CA MET A 109 -9.42 -1.79 3.85
C MET A 109 -8.45 -0.92 3.04
N ARG A 110 -8.35 0.35 3.45
CA ARG A 110 -7.43 1.36 2.90
C ARG A 110 -6.18 1.46 3.76
N HIS A 111 -5.28 2.39 3.42
CA HIS A 111 -3.98 2.55 4.08
C HIS A 111 -4.04 2.82 5.59
N ASP A 112 -5.12 3.46 6.05
CA ASP A 112 -5.35 3.84 7.44
C ASP A 112 -6.09 2.76 8.25
N TRP A 113 -6.22 1.55 7.73
CA TRP A 113 -6.98 0.49 8.38
C TRP A 113 -6.54 0.15 9.81
N PRO A 114 -5.24 0.19 10.20
CA PRO A 114 -4.85 -0.07 11.58
C PRO A 114 -5.42 0.97 12.55
N LEU A 115 -5.60 2.21 12.07
CA LEU A 115 -6.18 3.30 12.84
C LEU A 115 -7.71 3.20 12.89
N ARG A 116 -8.34 2.71 11.81
CA ARG A 116 -9.80 2.56 11.73
C ARG A 116 -10.32 1.35 12.50
N PHE A 117 -9.54 0.26 12.52
CA PHE A 117 -9.90 -1.02 13.12
C PHE A 117 -8.80 -1.48 14.10
N PRO A 118 -8.56 -0.73 15.19
CA PRO A 118 -7.46 -1.01 16.11
C PRO A 118 -7.58 -2.41 16.75
N ASP A 119 -8.80 -2.86 17.05
CA ASP A 119 -9.02 -4.20 17.62
C ASP A 119 -8.65 -5.31 16.63
N LEU A 120 -8.95 -5.11 15.35
CA LEU A 120 -8.53 -6.05 14.31
C LEU A 120 -7.01 -6.05 14.19
N PHE A 121 -6.38 -4.87 14.14
CA PHE A 121 -4.92 -4.77 14.09
C PHE A 121 -4.25 -5.48 15.27
N ALA A 122 -4.78 -5.30 16.49
CA ALA A 122 -4.31 -6.00 17.67
C ALA A 122 -4.41 -7.52 17.53
N ARG A 123 -5.55 -8.05 17.04
CA ARG A 123 -5.72 -9.49 16.78
C ARG A 123 -4.74 -10.02 15.72
N VAL A 124 -4.44 -9.24 14.68
CA VAL A 124 -3.44 -9.62 13.66
C VAL A 124 -2.07 -9.75 14.29
N VAL A 125 -1.67 -8.78 15.11
CA VAL A 125 -0.38 -8.79 15.80
C VAL A 125 -0.29 -9.98 16.76
N ASP A 126 -1.33 -10.20 17.56
CA ASP A 126 -1.39 -11.31 18.52
C ASP A 126 -1.35 -12.67 17.83
N ALA A 127 -2.15 -12.87 16.78
CA ALA A 127 -2.14 -14.10 15.99
C ALA A 127 -0.76 -14.34 15.35
N TRP A 128 -0.12 -13.30 14.81
CA TRP A 128 1.21 -13.42 14.22
C TRP A 128 2.27 -13.84 15.24
N PHE A 129 2.33 -13.20 16.40
CA PHE A 129 3.31 -13.54 17.44
C PHE A 129 3.03 -14.89 18.12
N SER A 130 1.77 -15.29 18.18
CA SER A 130 1.36 -16.58 18.76
C SER A 130 1.35 -17.72 17.74
N ASN A 131 1.73 -17.46 16.49
CA ASN A 131 1.67 -18.42 15.37
C ASN A 131 0.28 -19.07 15.22
N ALA A 132 -0.78 -18.30 15.46
CA ALA A 132 -2.17 -18.68 15.28
C ALA A 132 -2.69 -18.24 13.90
N ASP A 133 -3.86 -18.74 13.52
CA ASP A 133 -4.51 -18.32 12.28
C ASP A 133 -4.82 -16.82 12.30
N LEU A 134 -4.51 -16.15 11.20
CA LEU A 134 -4.82 -14.73 11.04
C LEU A 134 -6.35 -14.54 10.98
N PRO A 135 -6.86 -13.38 11.45
CA PRO A 135 -8.27 -13.04 11.33
C PRO A 135 -8.77 -13.18 9.87
N PRO A 136 -10.04 -13.59 9.65
CA PRO A 136 -10.58 -13.86 8.31
C PRO A 136 -10.57 -12.65 7.36
N GLU A 137 -10.48 -11.43 7.91
CA GLU A 137 -10.33 -10.20 7.15
C GLU A 137 -8.95 -10.08 6.48
N ILE A 138 -7.95 -10.83 6.94
CA ILE A 138 -6.58 -10.87 6.43
C ILE A 138 -6.38 -12.13 5.59
N VAL A 139 -6.32 -11.95 4.27
CA VAL A 139 -6.28 -13.07 3.32
C VAL A 139 -4.98 -13.15 2.55
N ASP A 140 -4.73 -14.34 2.00
CA ASP A 140 -3.70 -14.51 0.99
C ASP A 140 -4.00 -13.70 -0.28
N ARG A 141 -2.96 -13.13 -0.87
CA ARG A 141 -3.07 -12.39 -2.13
C ARG A 141 -3.56 -13.25 -3.29
N THR A 142 -3.21 -14.54 -3.29
CA THR A 142 -3.66 -15.54 -4.27
C THR A 142 -5.16 -15.82 -4.17
N SER A 143 -5.74 -15.66 -2.98
CA SER A 143 -7.18 -15.87 -2.74
C SER A 143 -8.07 -14.77 -3.33
N GLN A 144 -7.52 -13.65 -3.80
CA GLN A 144 -8.26 -12.65 -4.60
C GLN A 144 -8.31 -12.98 -6.11
N SER A 145 -7.63 -14.03 -6.58
CA SER A 145 -7.57 -14.43 -7.98
C SER A 145 -8.72 -15.38 -8.40
N VAL A 146 -9.98 -15.05 -8.11
CA VAL A 146 -11.14 -15.72 -8.74
C VAL A 146 -12.22 -14.70 -9.08
N ARG A 147 -11.94 -13.80 -10.02
CA ARG A 147 -12.97 -13.24 -10.92
C ARG A 147 -12.33 -12.96 -12.29
N PRO A 148 -12.63 -13.76 -13.34
CA PRO A 148 -12.24 -13.40 -14.69
C PRO A 148 -13.01 -12.13 -15.12
N PRO A 149 -12.41 -11.23 -15.93
CA PRO A 149 -13.13 -10.09 -16.47
C PRO A 149 -14.28 -10.57 -17.37
N VAL A 150 -15.48 -10.12 -17.02
CA VAL A 150 -16.66 -10.24 -17.87
C VAL A 150 -16.40 -9.51 -19.18
N GLY A 151 -16.49 -10.24 -20.29
CA GLY A 151 -16.71 -9.64 -21.61
C GLY A 151 -15.57 -9.79 -22.62
N VAL A 152 -15.35 -11.01 -23.10
CA VAL A 152 -15.04 -11.20 -24.53
C VAL A 152 -16.21 -11.96 -25.12
N ARG A 153 -17.14 -11.21 -25.75
CA ARG A 153 -18.16 -11.79 -26.62
C ARG A 153 -17.44 -12.52 -27.74
N ASP A 154 -17.55 -13.85 -27.74
CA ASP A 154 -17.18 -14.70 -28.86
C ASP A 154 -18.03 -14.29 -30.07
N ARG A 155 -17.44 -13.50 -30.98
CA ARG A 155 -18.00 -13.26 -32.31
C ARG A 155 -17.55 -14.39 -33.23
N ARG A 156 -18.07 -15.60 -33.01
CA ARG A 156 -18.21 -16.58 -34.10
C ARG A 156 -19.28 -16.06 -35.06
N ARG A 157 -18.87 -15.22 -36.02
CA ARG A 157 -19.63 -15.02 -37.25
C ARG A 157 -19.44 -16.27 -38.11
N GLY A 158 -20.51 -17.05 -38.20
CA GLY A 158 -20.67 -18.03 -39.26
C GLY A 158 -20.54 -17.35 -40.62
N ARG A 159 -19.85 -18.02 -41.53
CA ARG A 159 -19.94 -17.76 -42.96
C ARG A 159 -20.21 -19.10 -43.63
N SER A 160 -21.50 -19.39 -43.75
CA SER A 160 -22.04 -20.28 -44.77
C SER A 160 -22.51 -19.39 -45.92
N HIS A 161 -22.08 -19.72 -47.13
CA HIS A 161 -22.73 -19.56 -48.45
C HIS A 161 -21.68 -20.07 -49.45
N ARG A 162 -21.90 -21.26 -50.00
CA ARG A 162 -22.48 -21.50 -51.34
C ARG A 162 -21.60 -20.97 -52.45
#